data_AF-A0A4Z9NW21-F1
#
_entry.id   AF-A0A4Z9NW21-F1
#
_cell.length_a   1.000
_cell.length_b   1.000
_cell.length_c   1.000
_cell.angle_alpha   90.00
_cell.angle_beta   90.00
_cell.angle_gamma   90.00
#
_symmetry.space_group_name_H-M   'P 1'
#
loop_
_entity.id
_entity.type
_entity.pdbx_description
1 polymer ?
#
loop_
_entity_poly.entity_id
_entity_poly.type
_entity_poly.pdbx_seq_one_letter_code
_entity_poly.pdbx_strand_id
1 'polypeptide(L)'
;IQQSGTATTDSCKSRCEFEARQRAAKTLETTYTVQGWRQGNGELWKPNQAVVVYDPLNGFDNETLVIAEVTYSQDNNGTLTEIRVGPADA
;
A
#
# COMPACT_ATOMS: atom_id res chain seq x y z
N ILE A 1 5.63 6.93 42.94
CA ILE A 1 4.76 6.63 41.78
C ILE A 1 5.02 7.74 40.77
N GLN A 2 5.85 7.47 39.76
CA GLN A 2 6.35 8.49 38.84
C GLN A 2 5.30 8.70 37.75
N GLN A 3 4.66 9.86 37.75
CA GLN A 3 3.62 10.21 36.79
C GLN A 3 4.29 10.75 35.52
N SER A 4 4.32 9.95 34.46
CA SER A 4 4.85 10.34 33.14
C SER A 4 3.86 11.28 32.44
N GLY A 5 3.93 12.57 32.76
CA GLY A 5 3.04 13.60 32.24
C GLY A 5 3.76 14.64 31.38
N THR A 6 4.26 14.27 30.20
CA THR A 6 4.70 15.24 29.19
C THR A 6 4.03 14.97 27.85
N ALA A 7 2.69 14.97 27.85
CA ALA A 7 1.92 15.18 26.63
C ALA A 7 1.86 16.70 26.37
N THR A 8 2.89 17.25 25.72
CA THR A 8 2.85 18.63 25.23
C THR A 8 1.91 18.73 24.02
N THR A 9 1.33 19.90 23.76
CA THR A 9 0.50 20.15 22.57
C THR A 9 1.17 19.69 21.26
N ASP A 10 2.50 19.79 21.17
CA ASP A 10 3.28 19.32 20.03
C ASP A 10 3.29 17.79 19.89
N SER A 11 3.35 17.05 21.00
CA SER A 11 3.26 15.59 20.99
C SER A 11 1.87 15.11 20.58
N CYS A 12 0.82 15.79 21.04
CA CYS A 12 -0.56 15.51 20.66
C CYS A 12 -0.77 15.82 19.16
N LYS A 13 -0.25 16.94 18.66
CA LYS A 13 -0.35 17.31 17.25
C LYS A 13 0.38 16.31 16.35
N SER A 14 1.60 15.93 16.71
CA SER A 14 2.39 14.93 15.98
C SER A 14 1.65 13.58 15.91
N ARG A 15 0.98 13.19 17.00
CA ARG A 15 0.18 11.97 17.03
C ARG A 15 -1.06 12.07 16.14
N CYS A 16 -1.78 13.18 16.18
CA CYS A 16 -2.92 13.42 15.31
C CYS A 16 -2.52 13.41 13.82
N GLU A 17 -1.39 14.01 13.47
CA GLU A 17 -0.87 13.99 12.10
C GLU A 17 -0.49 12.58 11.65
N PHE A 18 0.18 11.80 12.51
CA PHE A 18 0.49 10.40 12.22
C PHE A 18 -0.77 9.56 12.00
N GLU A 19 -1.77 9.70 12.87
CA GLU A 19 -3.04 8.96 12.74
C GLU A 19 -3.84 9.39 11.51
N ALA A 20 -3.80 10.68 11.14
CA ALA A 20 -4.41 11.19 9.93
C ALA A 20 -3.74 10.62 8.68
N ARG A 21 -2.40 10.63 8.61
CA ARG A 21 -1.64 10.02 7.49
C ARG A 21 -1.91 8.52 7.40
N GLN A 22 -1.88 7.82 8.54
CA GLN A 22 -2.15 6.38 8.57
C GLN A 22 -3.56 6.04 8.07
N ARG A 23 -4.57 6.85 8.41
CA ARG A 23 -5.94 6.66 7.91
C ARG A 23 -6.04 6.98 6.43
N ALA A 24 -5.43 8.07 5.97
CA ALA A 24 -5.41 8.42 4.55
C ALA A 24 -4.74 7.33 3.71
N ALA A 25 -3.59 6.81 4.16
CA ALA A 25 -2.90 5.69 3.54
C ALA A 25 -3.75 4.42 3.48
N LYS A 26 -4.45 4.08 4.57
CA LYS A 26 -5.39 2.94 4.60
C LYS A 26 -6.58 3.10 3.67
N THR A 27 -7.04 4.32 3.41
CA THR A 27 -8.16 4.58 2.49
C THR A 27 -7.74 4.42 1.02
N LEU A 28 -6.48 4.70 0.70
CA LEU A 28 -5.94 4.64 -0.67
C LEU A 28 -5.28 3.30 -1.00
N GLU A 29 -5.31 2.36 -0.06
CA GLU A 29 -4.71 1.06 -0.23
C GLU A 29 -5.66 0.12 -0.98
N THR A 30 -5.16 -0.51 -2.04
CA THR A 30 -5.94 -1.42 -2.87
C THR A 30 -5.17 -2.71 -3.13
N THR A 31 -5.88 -3.82 -3.12
CA THR A 31 -5.32 -5.14 -3.41
C THR A 31 -5.80 -5.61 -4.77
N TYR A 32 -4.86 -5.96 -5.64
CA TYR A 32 -5.13 -6.50 -6.98
C TYR A 32 -4.59 -7.92 -7.09
N THR A 33 -5.38 -8.82 -7.69
CA THR A 33 -4.93 -10.18 -8.01
C THR A 33 -4.68 -10.29 -9.52
N VAL A 34 -3.46 -10.66 -9.89
CA VAL A 34 -3.03 -10.81 -11.30
C VAL A 34 -2.60 -12.24 -11.59
N GLN A 35 -2.75 -12.65 -12.85
CA GLN A 35 -2.28 -13.95 -13.33
C GLN A 35 -0.77 -13.90 -13.63
N GLY A 36 -0.05 -14.90 -13.15
CA GLY A 36 1.39 -15.04 -13.33
C GLY A 36 2.21 -14.23 -12.34
N TRP A 37 3.44 -14.68 -12.10
CA TRP A 37 4.37 -14.00 -11.19
C TRP A 37 5.18 -12.88 -11.84
N ARG A 38 5.14 -12.79 -13.17
CA ARG A 38 5.92 -11.84 -13.95
C ARG A 38 5.03 -10.74 -14.51
N GLN A 39 5.60 -9.54 -14.54
CA GLN A 39 5.09 -8.37 -15.23
C GLN A 39 5.20 -8.54 -16.76
N GLY A 40 4.56 -7.65 -17.51
CA GLY A 40 4.64 -7.63 -18.98
C GLY A 40 6.05 -7.42 -19.54
N ASN A 41 6.96 -6.84 -18.76
CA ASN A 41 8.38 -6.68 -19.08
C ASN A 41 9.22 -7.95 -18.79
N GLY A 42 8.61 -9.00 -18.22
CA GLY A 42 9.27 -10.26 -17.87
C GLY A 42 9.94 -10.28 -16.48
N GLU A 43 9.97 -9.17 -15.75
CA GLU A 43 10.46 -9.11 -14.37
C GLU A 43 9.42 -9.63 -13.37
N LEU A 44 9.85 -10.07 -12.20
CA LEU A 44 8.93 -10.45 -11.11
C LEU A 44 8.30 -9.22 -10.47
N TRP A 45 7.07 -9.36 -9.99
CA TRP A 45 6.42 -8.35 -9.14
C TRP A 45 7.18 -8.15 -7.84
N LYS A 46 7.66 -6.95 -7.51
CA LYS A 46 8.44 -6.72 -6.28
C LYS A 46 7.81 -5.64 -5.40
N PRO A 47 7.93 -5.77 -4.08
CA PRO A 47 7.59 -4.67 -3.18
C PRO A 47 8.54 -3.48 -3.41
N ASN A 48 8.10 -2.30 -2.99
CA ASN A 48 8.79 -1.02 -3.15
C ASN A 48 9.06 -0.63 -4.63
N GLN A 49 8.22 -1.08 -5.55
CA GLN A 49 8.19 -0.58 -6.93
C GLN A 49 7.02 0.39 -7.12
N ALA A 50 7.27 1.48 -7.85
CA ALA A 50 6.23 2.38 -8.32
C ALA A 50 5.54 1.81 -9.57
N VAL A 51 4.22 1.81 -9.56
CA VAL A 51 3.37 1.30 -10.64
C VAL A 51 2.25 2.28 -10.93
N VAL A 52 1.89 2.42 -12.20
CA VAL A 52 0.74 3.24 -12.61
C VAL A 52 -0.50 2.37 -12.59
N VAL A 53 -1.51 2.78 -11.82
CA VAL A 53 -2.77 2.08 -11.67
C VAL A 53 -3.87 2.87 -12.36
N TYR A 54 -4.55 2.21 -13.29
CA TYR A 54 -5.77 2.72 -13.93
C TYR A 54 -6.92 1.80 -13.55
N ASP A 55 -7.79 2.28 -12.68
CA ASP A 55 -9.01 1.61 -12.25
C ASP A 55 -10.13 2.65 -12.09
N PRO A 56 -10.94 2.86 -13.14
CA PRO A 56 -12.02 3.84 -13.12
C PRO A 56 -13.17 3.46 -12.18
N LEU A 57 -13.25 2.20 -11.71
CA LEU A 57 -14.29 1.78 -10.76
C LEU A 57 -13.95 2.20 -9.34
N ASN A 58 -12.67 2.08 -8.96
CA ASN A 58 -12.17 2.55 -7.68
C ASN A 58 -11.73 4.03 -7.70
N GLY A 59 -11.82 4.70 -8.86
CA GLY A 59 -11.51 6.12 -9.02
C GLY A 59 -10.03 6.43 -9.23
N PHE A 60 -9.21 5.42 -9.50
CA PHE A 60 -7.80 5.60 -9.87
C PHE A 60 -7.70 5.95 -11.36
N ASP A 61 -7.35 7.20 -11.66
CA ASP A 61 -7.10 7.65 -13.03
C ASP A 61 -5.60 7.84 -13.27
N ASN A 62 -4.92 6.75 -13.66
CA ASN A 62 -3.48 6.74 -13.95
C ASN A 62 -2.62 7.25 -12.80
N GLU A 63 -3.00 6.89 -11.58
CA GLU A 63 -2.29 7.31 -10.38
C GLU A 63 -1.04 6.44 -10.16
N THR A 64 0.04 7.06 -9.71
CA THR A 64 1.28 6.33 -9.40
C THR A 64 1.23 5.88 -7.94
N LEU A 65 1.13 4.57 -7.73
CA LEU A 65 1.13 3.94 -6.42
C LEU A 65 2.39 3.09 -6.23
N VAL A 66 2.73 2.78 -4.99
CA VAL A 66 3.83 1.90 -4.63
C VAL A 66 3.30 0.56 -4.17
N ILE A 67 3.95 -0.51 -4.62
CA ILE A 67 3.65 -1.86 -4.14
C ILE A 67 4.17 -2.00 -2.70
N ALA A 68 3.25 -2.12 -1.75
CA ALA A 68 3.58 -2.37 -0.35
C ALA A 68 3.95 -3.84 -0.11
N GLU A 69 3.19 -4.76 -0.70
CA GLU A 69 3.33 -6.20 -0.48
C GLU A 69 3.01 -6.98 -1.75
N VAL A 70 3.70 -8.10 -1.94
CA VAL A 70 3.46 -9.05 -3.03
C VAL A 70 3.38 -10.46 -2.44
N THR A 71 2.26 -11.14 -2.68
CA THR A 71 2.04 -12.53 -2.30
C THR A 71 1.92 -13.37 -3.56
N TYR A 72 2.83 -14.34 -3.71
CA TYR A 72 2.79 -15.29 -4.81
C TYR A 72 2.08 -16.57 -4.37
N SER A 73 1.11 -17.01 -5.15
CA SER A 73 0.44 -18.29 -4.96
C SER A 73 0.54 -19.14 -6.23
N GLN A 74 0.57 -20.45 -6.03
CA GLN A 74 0.51 -21.44 -7.10
C GLN A 74 -0.44 -22.54 -6.69
N ASP A 75 -1.38 -22.85 -7.57
CA ASP A 75 -2.36 -23.92 -7.42
C ASP A 75 -2.44 -24.75 -8.71
N ASN A 76 -3.38 -25.70 -8.76
CA ASN A 76 -3.60 -26.51 -9.95
C ASN A 76 -4.10 -25.71 -11.16
N ASN A 77 -4.60 -24.49 -10.96
CA ASN A 77 -5.08 -23.60 -12.03
C ASN A 77 -3.99 -22.64 -12.53
N GLY A 78 -2.82 -22.61 -11.88
CA GLY A 78 -1.64 -21.92 -12.37
C GLY A 78 -0.94 -21.09 -11.30
N THR A 79 -0.48 -19.91 -11.69
CA THR A 79 0.26 -18.99 -10.82
C THR A 79 -0.51 -17.69 -10.70
N LEU A 80 -0.71 -17.22 -9.48
CA LEU A 80 -1.38 -15.97 -9.17
C LEU A 80 -0.44 -15.10 -8.34
N THR A 81 -0.64 -13.79 -8.43
CA THR A 81 0.06 -12.82 -7.58
C THR A 81 -0.94 -11.83 -7.04
N GLU A 82 -0.98 -11.71 -5.73
CA GLU A 82 -1.73 -10.68 -5.03
C GLU A 82 -0.78 -9.53 -4.72
N ILE A 83 -1.17 -8.32 -5.12
CA ILE A 83 -0.34 -7.11 -5.05
C ILE A 83 -1.13 -6.08 -4.28
N ARG A 84 -0.57 -5.64 -3.15
CA ARG A 84 -1.12 -4.55 -2.35
C ARG A 84 -0.41 -3.26 -2.74
N VAL A 85 -1.16 -2.30 -3.24
CA VAL A 85 -0.64 -0.99 -3.65
C VAL A 85 -1.20 0.10 -2.75
N GLY A 86 -0.41 1.16 -2.55
CA GLY A 86 -0.82 2.33 -1.79
C GLY A 86 0.06 3.54 -2.10
N PRO A 87 -0.26 4.70 -1.52
CA PRO A 87 0.54 5.91 -1.70
C PRO A 87 1.96 5.72 -1.11
N ALA A 88 2.96 6.36 -1.71
CA ALA A 88 4.37 6.23 -1.30
C ALA A 88 4.66 6.78 0.12
N ASP A 89 3.79 7.67 0.63
CA ASP A 89 3.94 8.35 1.92
C ASP A 89 3.27 7.62 3.10
N ALA A 90 2.94 6.33 2.92
CA ALA A 90 2.28 5.48 3.93
C ALA A 90 3.20 5.00 5.05
#